data_AF-A0A8J4UQ07-F1
#
_entry.id   AF-A0A8J4UQ07-F1
#
_cell.length_a   1.000
_cell.length_b   1.000
_cell.length_c   1.000
_cell.angle_alpha   90.00
_cell.angle_beta   90.00
_cell.angle_gamma   90.00
#
_symmetry.space_group_name_H-M   'P 1'
#
loop_
_entity.id
_entity.type
_entity.pdbx_description
1 polymer ?
#
loop_
_entity_poly.entity_id
_entity_poly.type
_entity_poly.pdbx_seq_one_letter_code
_entity_poly.pdbx_strand_id
1 'polypeptide(L)'
;MNNLLKRVDKIKKETVDANDKNKQLNADGTTDAFTLLRRKIGLDIKGIRELIKERDEAESSMPGSVRTVDLSHRIRTAIQEIKTETQKLQRMYEKAQDRYNKKNKENPEKLKDIELKKEICELAWAHIKELEDQNRKRGGETSNFIPRDHQSSSTVKQLPDIDNDDFKELIRNDKQIDNVLDRIQENLKVTENIATELGKAAKRQGVMMDNLNDKADDLDTKLENINIRLAKMIKDVRKADRFLIDVILICVLLGIGGFIYSRVRK
;
A
#
# COMPACT_ATOMS: atom_id res chain seq x y z
N MET A 1 -32.18 23.01 3.01
CA MET A 1 -31.03 23.28 2.11
C MET A 1 -29.69 22.74 2.64
N ASN A 2 -29.36 22.88 3.94
CA ASN A 2 -28.06 22.48 4.49
C ASN A 2 -27.73 20.97 4.48
N ASN A 3 -28.74 20.09 4.45
CA ASN A 3 -28.51 18.63 4.39
C ASN A 3 -28.10 18.13 3.00
N LEU A 4 -28.54 18.82 1.95
CA LEU A 4 -28.15 18.50 0.57
C LEU A 4 -26.72 18.96 0.31
N LEU A 5 -26.33 20.16 0.76
CA LEU A 5 -24.93 20.59 0.72
C LEU A 5 -24.01 19.65 1.50
N LYS A 6 -24.39 19.23 2.72
CA LYS A 6 -23.59 18.25 3.49
C LYS A 6 -23.47 16.89 2.80
N ARG A 7 -24.53 16.42 2.12
CA ARG A 7 -24.48 15.18 1.33
C ARG A 7 -23.63 15.34 0.07
N VAL A 8 -23.73 16.47 -0.62
CA VAL A 8 -22.92 16.78 -1.80
C VAL A 8 -21.45 16.94 -1.42
N ASP A 9 -21.12 17.56 -0.28
CA ASP A 9 -19.76 17.64 0.24
C ASP A 9 -19.23 16.26 0.65
N LYS A 10 -20.08 15.42 1.23
CA LYS A 10 -19.73 14.04 1.59
C LYS A 10 -19.48 13.18 0.34
N ILE A 11 -20.37 13.27 -0.66
CA ILE A 11 -20.22 12.56 -1.94
C ILE A 11 -18.99 13.07 -2.67
N LYS A 12 -18.77 14.40 -2.74
CA LYS A 12 -17.55 15.00 -3.30
C LYS A 12 -16.31 14.44 -2.62
N LYS A 13 -16.28 14.34 -1.29
CA LYS A 13 -15.16 13.76 -0.53
C LYS A 13 -14.96 12.25 -0.78
N GLU A 14 -16.03 11.53 -1.08
CA GLU A 14 -16.02 10.10 -1.40
C GLU A 14 -15.66 9.83 -2.87
N THR A 15 -15.95 10.75 -3.80
CA THR A 15 -15.72 10.61 -5.25
C THR A 15 -14.50 11.37 -5.79
N VAL A 16 -13.65 11.97 -4.94
CA VAL A 16 -12.38 12.54 -5.42
C VAL A 16 -11.53 11.44 -6.03
N ASP A 17 -11.24 11.59 -7.33
CA ASP A 17 -10.32 10.78 -8.13
C ASP A 17 -9.03 10.50 -7.37
N ALA A 18 -8.53 9.26 -7.47
CA ALA A 18 -7.30 8.81 -6.79
C ALA A 18 -6.09 9.71 -7.06
N ASN A 19 -6.07 10.38 -8.22
CA ASN A 19 -5.04 11.34 -8.61
C ASN A 19 -5.11 12.66 -7.82
N ASP A 20 -6.29 13.16 -7.46
CA ASP A 20 -6.45 14.41 -6.69
C ASP A 20 -6.23 14.21 -5.18
N LYS A 21 -6.51 13.00 -4.65
CA LYS A 21 -6.12 12.62 -3.28
C LYS A 21 -4.60 12.64 -3.10
N ASN A 22 -3.83 12.13 -4.06
CA ASN A 22 -2.37 12.22 -4.04
C ASN A 22 -1.86 13.66 -4.16
N LYS A 23 -2.57 14.53 -4.88
CA LYS A 23 -2.22 15.95 -5.05
C LYS A 23 -2.52 16.78 -3.78
N GLN A 24 -3.64 16.52 -3.11
CA GLN A 24 -3.97 17.16 -1.83
C GLN A 24 -3.09 16.69 -0.68
N LEU A 25 -2.62 15.43 -0.69
CA LEU A 25 -1.72 14.90 0.35
C LEU A 25 -0.30 15.50 0.28
N ASN A 26 0.14 15.92 -0.91
CA ASN A 26 1.42 16.63 -1.07
C ASN A 26 1.34 18.12 -0.69
N ALA A 27 0.14 18.67 -0.46
CA ALA A 27 -0.04 20.07 -0.07
C ALA A 27 0.24 20.32 1.43
N ASP A 28 0.19 19.27 2.27
CA ASP A 28 0.40 19.39 3.71
C ASP A 28 1.85 19.17 4.16
N GLY A 29 2.79 18.83 3.27
CA GLY A 29 4.23 18.76 3.55
C GLY A 29 4.69 17.89 4.73
N THR A 30 3.79 17.07 5.32
CA THR A 30 3.99 16.49 6.67
C THR A 30 3.70 14.99 6.78
N THR A 31 3.22 14.32 5.73
CA THR A 31 3.00 12.86 5.78
C THR A 31 4.22 12.11 5.26
N ASP A 32 4.87 11.37 6.14
CA ASP A 32 6.01 10.51 5.80
C ASP A 32 5.63 9.44 4.75
N ALA A 33 6.62 8.97 4.00
CA ALA A 33 6.42 7.98 2.94
C ALA A 33 5.78 6.68 3.46
N PHE A 34 6.05 6.33 4.72
CA PHE A 34 5.42 5.19 5.40
C PHE A 34 3.91 5.38 5.57
N THR A 35 3.46 6.55 6.02
CA THR A 35 2.03 6.86 6.19
C THR A 35 1.30 6.88 4.86
N LEU A 36 1.93 7.38 3.79
CA LEU A 36 1.36 7.36 2.45
C LEU A 36 1.14 5.93 1.95
N LEU A 37 2.17 5.08 2.06
CA LEU A 37 2.08 3.68 1.64
C LEU A 37 1.07 2.89 2.49
N ARG A 38 1.04 3.11 3.81
CA ARG A 38 0.04 2.53 4.70
C ARG A 38 -1.38 2.91 4.28
N ARG A 39 -1.61 4.17 3.95
CA ARG A 39 -2.93 4.65 3.52
C ARG A 39 -3.34 4.03 2.19
N LYS A 40 -2.41 3.91 1.25
CA LYS A 40 -2.65 3.23 -0.03
C LYS A 40 -3.07 1.77 0.20
N ILE A 41 -2.29 1.01 0.96
CA ILE A 41 -2.61 -0.39 1.32
C ILE A 41 -3.99 -0.49 1.98
N GLY A 42 -4.35 0.45 2.86
CA GLY A 42 -5.68 0.49 3.48
C GLY A 42 -6.83 0.71 2.49
N LEU A 43 -6.62 1.54 1.46
CA LEU A 43 -7.60 1.73 0.38
C LEU A 43 -7.72 0.49 -0.49
N ASP A 44 -6.59 -0.12 -0.85
CA ASP A 44 -6.57 -1.30 -1.70
C ASP A 44 -7.23 -2.51 -0.98
N ILE A 45 -6.97 -2.69 0.33
CA ILE A 45 -7.67 -3.72 1.14
C ILE A 45 -9.18 -3.51 1.09
N LYS A 46 -9.64 -2.27 1.22
CA LYS A 46 -11.08 -1.95 1.14
C LYS A 46 -11.63 -2.25 -0.26
N GLY A 47 -10.90 -1.89 -1.32
CA GLY A 47 -11.27 -2.20 -2.69
C GLY A 47 -11.38 -3.71 -2.94
N ILE A 48 -10.44 -4.50 -2.43
CA ILE A 48 -10.51 -5.97 -2.56
C ILE A 48 -11.72 -6.53 -1.80
N ARG A 49 -12.05 -6.01 -0.61
CA ARG A 49 -13.27 -6.44 0.09
C ARG A 49 -14.54 -6.14 -0.72
N GLU A 50 -14.60 -5.00 -1.39
CA GLU A 50 -15.71 -4.66 -2.28
C GLU A 50 -15.77 -5.60 -3.49
N LEU A 51 -14.63 -5.94 -4.10
CA LEU A 51 -14.56 -6.94 -5.19
C LEU A 51 -14.99 -8.33 -4.73
N ILE A 52 -14.60 -8.77 -3.54
CA ILE A 52 -15.04 -10.05 -2.96
C ILE A 52 -16.55 -10.04 -2.79
N LYS A 53 -17.11 -8.96 -2.25
CA LYS A 53 -18.56 -8.82 -2.09
C LYS A 53 -19.30 -8.87 -3.42
N GLU A 54 -18.86 -8.12 -4.43
CA GLU A 54 -19.45 -8.12 -5.77
C GLU A 54 -19.39 -9.52 -6.40
N ARG A 55 -18.28 -10.23 -6.18
CA ARG A 55 -18.11 -11.61 -6.65
C ARG A 55 -19.06 -12.57 -5.96
N ASP A 56 -19.28 -12.44 -4.66
CA ASP A 56 -20.19 -13.31 -3.90
C ASP A 56 -21.67 -13.02 -4.28
N GLU A 57 -22.02 -11.78 -4.58
CA GLU A 57 -23.31 -11.38 -5.14
C GLU A 57 -23.51 -11.97 -6.56
N ALA A 58 -22.47 -11.93 -7.40
CA ALA A 58 -22.48 -12.52 -8.73
C ALA A 58 -22.60 -14.05 -8.69
N GLU A 59 -21.91 -14.71 -7.76
CA GLU A 59 -22.00 -16.17 -7.57
C GLU A 59 -23.38 -16.59 -7.06
N SER A 60 -23.99 -15.79 -6.17
CA SER A 60 -25.36 -16.05 -5.69
C SER A 60 -26.40 -15.93 -6.82
N SER A 61 -26.13 -15.08 -7.82
CA SER A 61 -27.03 -14.87 -8.96
C SER A 61 -26.82 -15.90 -10.06
N MET A 62 -25.57 -16.17 -10.44
CA MET A 62 -25.18 -17.15 -11.45
C MET A 62 -23.85 -17.82 -11.07
N PRO A 63 -23.92 -19.00 -10.43
CA PRO A 63 -22.73 -19.76 -10.05
C PRO A 63 -21.87 -20.11 -11.27
N GLY A 64 -20.56 -19.88 -11.16
CA GLY A 64 -19.62 -20.28 -12.22
C GLY A 64 -19.66 -19.42 -13.49
N SER A 65 -20.37 -18.29 -13.48
CA SER A 65 -20.38 -17.36 -14.61
C SER A 65 -18.98 -16.84 -14.95
N VAL A 66 -18.78 -16.47 -16.22
CA VAL A 66 -17.54 -15.80 -16.68
C VAL A 66 -17.22 -14.57 -15.83
N ARG A 67 -18.26 -13.84 -15.40
CA ARG A 67 -18.12 -12.68 -14.51
C ARG A 67 -17.55 -13.09 -13.14
N THR A 68 -18.03 -14.17 -12.53
CA THR A 68 -17.49 -14.64 -11.23
C THR A 68 -16.02 -15.08 -11.38
N VAL A 69 -15.68 -15.74 -12.49
CA VAL A 69 -14.31 -16.18 -12.77
C VAL A 69 -13.37 -14.98 -12.97
N ASP A 70 -13.78 -13.98 -13.75
CA ASP A 70 -13.02 -12.75 -13.97
C ASP A 70 -12.82 -11.98 -12.65
N LEU A 71 -13.88 -11.78 -11.86
CA LEU A 71 -13.77 -11.15 -10.54
C LEU A 71 -12.83 -11.93 -9.60
N SER A 72 -12.89 -13.27 -9.64
CA SER A 72 -11.97 -14.11 -8.86
C SER A 72 -10.51 -13.96 -9.30
N HIS A 73 -10.24 -13.83 -10.60
CA HIS A 73 -8.90 -13.55 -11.11
C HIS A 73 -8.41 -12.17 -10.66
N ARG A 74 -9.23 -11.13 -10.81
CA ARG A 74 -8.92 -9.76 -10.36
C ARG A 74 -8.61 -9.71 -8.87
N ILE A 75 -9.39 -10.40 -8.03
CA ILE A 75 -9.14 -10.51 -6.58
C ILE A 75 -7.76 -11.13 -6.31
N ARG A 76 -7.42 -12.25 -6.98
CA ARG A 76 -6.10 -12.89 -6.79
C ARG A 76 -4.95 -11.97 -7.18
N THR A 77 -5.07 -11.28 -8.32
CA THR A 77 -4.06 -10.34 -8.80
C THR A 77 -3.90 -9.16 -7.84
N ALA A 78 -5.00 -8.59 -7.37
CA ALA A 78 -4.98 -7.49 -6.41
C ALA A 78 -4.39 -7.91 -5.05
N ILE A 79 -4.68 -9.12 -4.56
CA ILE A 79 -4.07 -9.65 -3.33
C ILE A 79 -2.55 -9.78 -3.49
N GLN A 80 -2.07 -10.25 -4.64
CA GLN A 80 -0.63 -10.33 -4.92
C GLN A 80 0.02 -8.94 -4.96
N GLU A 81 -0.65 -7.96 -5.57
CA GLU A 81 -0.16 -6.58 -5.59
C GLU A 81 -0.02 -6.00 -4.17
N ILE A 82 -1.08 -6.09 -3.34
CA ILE A 82 -1.03 -5.61 -1.95
C ILE A 82 0.04 -6.33 -1.13
N LYS A 83 0.29 -7.63 -1.37
CA LYS A 83 1.41 -8.34 -0.74
C LYS A 83 2.75 -7.70 -1.05
N THR A 84 3.00 -7.34 -2.31
CA THR A 84 4.26 -6.67 -2.67
C THR A 84 4.38 -5.30 -2.03
N GLU A 85 3.29 -4.54 -1.91
CA GLU A 85 3.28 -3.24 -1.25
C GLU A 85 3.48 -3.35 0.27
N THR A 86 2.88 -4.34 0.90
CA THR A 86 3.03 -4.61 2.33
C THR A 86 4.44 -5.08 2.66
N GLN A 87 5.09 -5.84 1.77
CA GLN A 87 6.52 -6.15 1.88
C GLN A 87 7.39 -4.90 1.83
N LYS A 88 7.05 -3.92 0.97
CA LYS A 88 7.77 -2.63 0.93
C LYS A 88 7.59 -1.88 2.25
N LEU A 89 6.37 -1.81 2.78
CA LEU A 89 6.08 -1.19 4.08
C LEU A 89 6.90 -1.84 5.20
N GLN A 90 6.99 -3.17 5.21
CA GLN A 90 7.81 -3.93 6.16
C GLN A 90 9.30 -3.61 6.04
N ARG A 91 9.85 -3.54 4.83
CA ARG A 91 11.26 -3.16 4.62
C ARG A 91 11.57 -1.75 5.13
N MET A 92 10.64 -0.80 4.96
CA MET A 92 10.81 0.55 5.50
C MET A 92 10.89 0.53 7.03
N TYR A 93 10.04 -0.28 7.67
CA TYR A 93 10.09 -0.50 9.11
C TYR A 93 11.42 -1.16 9.54
N GLU A 94 11.87 -2.23 8.89
CA GLU A 94 13.11 -2.95 9.22
C GLU A 94 14.33 -2.01 9.08
N LYS A 95 14.41 -1.23 7.99
CA LYS A 95 15.45 -0.21 7.82
C LYS A 95 15.44 0.84 8.94
N ALA A 96 14.25 1.30 9.35
CA ALA A 96 14.11 2.27 10.45
C ALA A 96 14.56 1.67 11.80
N GLN A 97 14.20 0.40 12.06
CA GLN A 97 14.59 -0.34 13.25
C GLN A 97 16.10 -0.57 13.32
N ASP A 98 16.74 -0.95 12.21
CA ASP A 98 18.18 -1.14 12.13
C ASP A 98 18.96 0.16 12.39
N ARG A 99 18.49 1.28 11.84
CA ARG A 99 19.08 2.60 12.09
C ARG A 99 18.98 2.98 13.57
N TYR A 100 17.85 2.71 14.21
CA TYR A 100 17.67 2.95 15.65
C TYR A 100 18.64 2.12 16.49
N ASN A 101 18.79 0.84 16.15
CA ASN A 101 19.73 -0.06 16.84
C ASN A 101 21.19 0.39 16.67
N LYS A 102 21.57 0.92 15.50
CA LYS A 102 22.94 1.43 15.23
C LYS A 102 23.27 2.73 15.95
N LYS A 103 22.29 3.59 16.24
CA LYS A 103 22.49 4.92 16.89
C LYS A 103 22.33 4.89 18.43
N ASN A 104 22.72 3.80 19.09
CA ASN A 104 22.76 3.69 20.56
C ASN A 104 21.43 3.91 21.33
N LYS A 105 20.26 3.73 20.68
CA LYS A 105 18.93 3.72 21.34
C LYS A 105 18.64 4.93 22.25
N GLU A 106 19.20 6.10 21.94
CA GLU A 106 19.18 7.24 22.87
C GLU A 106 17.82 7.95 22.96
N ASN A 107 16.86 7.68 22.05
CA ASN A 107 15.60 8.42 21.98
C ASN A 107 14.35 7.54 22.21
N PRO A 108 13.66 7.66 23.36
CA PRO A 108 12.47 6.86 23.69
C PRO A 108 11.25 7.18 22.81
N GLU A 109 11.15 8.37 22.20
CA GLU A 109 10.03 8.68 21.29
C GLU A 109 10.15 7.93 19.96
N LYS A 110 11.37 7.80 19.43
CA LYS A 110 11.62 7.05 18.19
C LYS A 110 11.34 5.55 18.35
N LEU A 111 11.53 5.00 19.56
CA LEU A 111 11.18 3.62 19.86
C LEU A 111 9.67 3.37 19.73
N LYS A 112 8.85 4.28 20.27
CA LYS A 112 7.39 4.20 20.16
C LYS A 112 6.89 4.30 18.72
N ASP A 113 7.51 5.17 17.90
CA ASP A 113 7.18 5.27 16.48
C ASP A 113 7.50 3.97 15.72
N ILE A 114 8.65 3.37 15.99
CA ILE A 114 9.05 2.09 15.38
C ILE A 114 8.11 0.96 15.80
N GLU A 115 7.70 0.91 17.07
CA GLU A 115 6.76 -0.08 17.59
C GLU A 115 5.37 0.07 16.95
N LEU A 116 4.87 1.31 16.81
CA LEU A 116 3.62 1.58 16.10
C LEU A 116 3.71 1.13 14.63
N LYS A 117 4.83 1.40 13.96
CA LYS A 117 5.08 0.98 12.57
C LYS A 117 5.10 -0.55 12.45
N LYS A 118 5.62 -1.27 13.46
CA LYS A 118 5.58 -2.73 13.54
C LYS A 118 4.15 -3.26 13.61
N GLU A 119 3.35 -2.75 14.56
CA GLU A 119 1.95 -3.15 14.72
C GLU A 119 1.14 -2.92 13.44
N ILE A 120 1.39 -1.80 12.74
CA ILE A 120 0.76 -1.50 11.46
C ILE A 120 1.10 -2.56 10.39
N CYS A 121 2.38 -2.96 10.28
CA CYS A 121 2.80 -4.00 9.35
C CYS A 121 2.14 -5.36 9.68
N GLU A 122 2.08 -5.72 10.95
CA GLU A 122 1.43 -6.95 11.41
C GLU A 122 -0.07 -6.95 11.09
N LEU A 123 -0.76 -5.83 11.32
CA LEU A 123 -2.18 -5.65 11.00
C LEU A 123 -2.43 -5.75 9.49
N ALA A 124 -1.56 -5.15 8.66
CA ALA A 124 -1.69 -5.23 7.21
C ALA A 124 -1.57 -6.68 6.71
N TRP A 125 -0.61 -7.44 7.24
CA TRP A 125 -0.47 -8.87 6.95
C TRP A 125 -1.66 -9.69 7.43
N ALA A 126 -2.22 -9.38 8.60
CA ALA A 126 -3.42 -10.04 9.11
C ALA A 126 -4.62 -9.83 8.18
N HIS A 127 -4.81 -8.61 7.65
CA HIS A 127 -5.86 -8.32 6.67
C HIS A 127 -5.64 -9.05 5.35
N ILE A 128 -4.42 -9.14 4.85
CA ILE A 128 -4.13 -9.92 3.63
C ILE A 128 -4.51 -11.39 3.86
N LYS A 129 -4.14 -11.96 5.01
CA LYS A 129 -4.49 -13.34 5.35
C LYS A 129 -6.00 -13.56 5.41
N GLU A 130 -6.74 -12.62 6.00
CA GLU A 130 -8.21 -12.62 6.01
C GLU A 130 -8.78 -12.64 4.57
N LEU A 131 -8.26 -11.80 3.67
CA LEU A 131 -8.68 -11.76 2.27
C LEU A 131 -8.36 -13.06 1.52
N GLU A 132 -7.21 -13.66 1.81
CA GLU A 132 -6.84 -14.97 1.24
C GLU A 132 -7.75 -16.08 1.71
N ASP A 133 -8.09 -16.12 3.00
CA ASP A 133 -9.02 -17.10 3.55
C ASP A 133 -10.43 -16.92 2.98
N GLN A 134 -10.90 -15.68 2.82
CA GLN A 134 -12.18 -15.38 2.14
C GLN A 134 -12.17 -15.82 0.67
N ASN A 135 -11.04 -15.70 -0.01
CA ASN A 135 -10.88 -16.19 -1.38
C ASN A 135 -10.78 -17.73 -1.45
N ARG A 136 -10.11 -18.36 -0.49
CA ARG A 136 -9.92 -19.82 -0.42
C ARG A 136 -11.20 -20.56 -0.04
N LYS A 137 -12.11 -19.96 0.74
CA LYS A 137 -13.42 -20.56 1.06
C LYS A 137 -14.25 -20.94 -0.16
N ARG A 138 -14.00 -20.35 -1.34
CA ARG A 138 -14.57 -20.78 -2.63
C ARG A 138 -13.78 -21.93 -3.28
N GLY A 139 -12.47 -21.97 -3.09
CA GLY A 139 -11.57 -23.02 -3.58
C GLY A 139 -11.50 -24.23 -2.66
N GLY A 140 -12.60 -24.58 -1.98
CA GLY A 140 -12.74 -25.88 -1.34
C GLY A 140 -12.59 -26.98 -2.39
N GLU A 141 -12.03 -28.11 -1.98
CA GLU A 141 -11.74 -29.30 -2.81
C GLU A 141 -12.82 -29.53 -3.87
N THR A 142 -12.39 -29.82 -5.10
CA THR A 142 -13.18 -30.12 -6.31
C THR A 142 -13.60 -28.90 -7.14
N SER A 143 -12.99 -28.84 -8.32
CA SER A 143 -13.51 -28.15 -9.49
C SER A 143 -14.90 -28.69 -9.84
N ASN A 144 -15.96 -28.14 -9.25
CA ASN A 144 -17.34 -28.39 -9.66
C ASN A 144 -17.69 -27.77 -11.04
N PHE A 145 -16.68 -27.39 -11.84
CA PHE A 145 -16.86 -26.92 -13.22
C PHE A 145 -17.24 -28.07 -14.18
N ILE A 146 -17.11 -29.33 -13.75
CA ILE A 146 -17.67 -30.47 -14.47
C ILE A 146 -18.77 -31.07 -13.60
N PRO A 147 -20.06 -30.80 -13.90
CA PRO A 147 -21.15 -31.67 -13.45
C PRO A 147 -20.88 -33.07 -14.00
N ARG A 148 -20.29 -33.93 -13.17
CA ARG A 148 -20.11 -35.33 -13.51
C ARG A 148 -21.40 -36.05 -13.13
N ASP A 149 -22.41 -35.93 -13.99
CA ASP A 149 -23.64 -36.71 -13.90
C ASP A 149 -23.32 -38.18 -14.17
N HIS A 150 -22.87 -38.89 -13.14
CA HIS A 150 -22.88 -40.35 -13.12
C HIS A 150 -24.29 -40.83 -12.77
N GLN A 151 -25.23 -40.65 -13.70
CA GLN A 151 -26.38 -41.54 -13.76
C GLN A 151 -25.95 -42.82 -14.47
N SER A 152 -25.39 -43.74 -13.69
CA SER A 152 -25.37 -45.15 -14.02
C SER A 152 -26.80 -45.70 -14.00
N SER A 153 -27.53 -45.47 -15.09
CA SER A 153 -28.77 -46.18 -15.41
C SER A 153 -28.45 -47.14 -16.55
N SER A 154 -28.12 -48.37 -16.16
CA SER A 154 -28.00 -49.55 -17.01
C SER A 154 -29.36 -49.92 -17.61
N THR A 155 -29.79 -49.14 -18.61
CA THR A 155 -30.80 -49.58 -19.58
C THR A 155 -30.21 -49.28 -20.94
N VAL A 156 -29.91 -50.32 -21.71
CA VAL A 156 -29.44 -50.22 -23.09
C VAL A 156 -30.55 -49.54 -23.90
N LYS A 157 -30.49 -48.21 -24.01
CA LYS A 157 -31.25 -47.47 -25.02
C LYS A 157 -30.62 -47.85 -26.36
N GLN A 158 -31.45 -48.48 -27.18
CA GLN A 158 -31.22 -48.77 -28.59
C GLN A 158 -30.50 -47.58 -29.24
N LEU A 159 -29.39 -47.85 -29.95
CA LEU A 159 -28.55 -46.80 -30.54
C LEU A 159 -29.42 -45.94 -31.48
N PRO A 160 -29.31 -44.60 -31.42
CA PRO A 160 -30.02 -43.73 -32.36
C PRO A 160 -29.50 -43.94 -33.79
N ASP A 161 -30.40 -43.89 -34.77
CA ASP A 161 -30.06 -43.96 -36.19
C ASP A 161 -29.09 -42.84 -36.61
N ILE A 162 -28.20 -43.15 -37.56
CA ILE A 162 -27.08 -42.32 -38.02
C ILE A 162 -27.54 -40.99 -38.66
N ASP A 163 -28.79 -40.92 -39.11
CA ASP A 163 -29.40 -39.75 -39.76
C ASP A 163 -30.28 -38.91 -38.83
N ASN A 164 -30.05 -38.95 -37.51
CA ASN A 164 -30.73 -38.04 -36.59
C ASN A 164 -30.25 -36.60 -36.80
N ASP A 165 -31.17 -35.67 -37.02
CA ASP A 165 -30.84 -34.25 -37.18
C ASP A 165 -30.13 -33.67 -35.93
N ASP A 166 -30.34 -34.29 -34.77
CA ASP A 166 -29.63 -34.03 -33.52
C ASP A 166 -28.10 -34.19 -33.66
N PHE A 167 -27.62 -35.14 -34.47
CA PHE A 167 -26.18 -35.34 -34.72
C PHE A 167 -25.59 -34.23 -35.59
N LYS A 168 -26.36 -33.70 -36.55
CA LYS A 168 -25.94 -32.54 -37.36
C LYS A 168 -25.86 -31.28 -36.50
N GLU A 169 -26.76 -31.12 -35.54
CA GLU A 169 -26.74 -30.01 -34.59
C GLU A 169 -25.55 -30.14 -33.62
N LEU A 170 -25.26 -31.35 -33.13
CA LEU A 170 -24.09 -31.63 -32.30
C LEU A 170 -22.77 -31.27 -33.02
N ILE A 171 -22.61 -31.69 -34.27
CA ILE A 171 -21.41 -31.37 -35.09
C ILE A 171 -21.28 -29.87 -35.36
N ARG A 172 -22.41 -29.15 -35.51
CA ARG A 172 -22.38 -27.69 -35.65
C ARG A 172 -21.98 -27.01 -34.35
N ASN A 173 -22.49 -27.49 -33.22
CA ASN A 173 -22.15 -26.98 -31.89
C ASN A 173 -20.67 -27.23 -31.57
N ASP A 174 -20.13 -28.41 -31.86
CA ASP A 174 -18.70 -28.71 -31.69
C ASP A 174 -17.82 -27.76 -32.52
N LYS A 175 -18.17 -27.51 -33.79
CA LYS A 175 -17.45 -26.53 -34.62
C LYS A 175 -17.52 -25.12 -34.06
N GLN A 176 -18.64 -24.73 -33.45
CA GLN A 176 -18.75 -23.41 -32.81
C GLN A 176 -17.90 -23.34 -31.54
N ILE A 177 -17.85 -24.41 -30.75
CA ILE A 177 -17.02 -24.52 -29.55
C ILE A 177 -15.53 -24.41 -29.92
N ASP A 178 -15.08 -25.11 -30.95
CA ASP A 178 -13.70 -25.03 -31.43
C ASP A 178 -13.32 -23.60 -31.84
N ASN A 179 -14.18 -22.91 -32.60
CA ASN A 179 -13.95 -21.51 -32.98
C ASN A 179 -13.89 -20.57 -31.76
N VAL A 180 -14.70 -20.81 -30.73
CA VAL A 180 -14.67 -20.02 -29.48
C VAL A 180 -13.40 -20.33 -28.69
N LEU A 181 -12.97 -21.58 -28.63
CA LEU A 181 -11.74 -22.01 -27.97
C LEU A 181 -10.50 -21.40 -28.63
N ASP A 182 -10.42 -21.39 -29.96
CA ASP A 182 -9.32 -20.76 -30.70
C ASP A 182 -9.23 -19.26 -30.38
N ARG A 183 -10.38 -18.59 -30.31
CA ARG A 183 -10.44 -17.16 -29.96
C ARG A 183 -10.05 -16.91 -28.51
N ILE A 184 -10.41 -17.81 -27.58
CA ILE A 184 -9.96 -17.75 -26.18
C ILE A 184 -8.44 -17.94 -26.12
N GLN A 185 -7.89 -18.90 -26.86
CA GLN A 185 -6.45 -19.17 -26.89
C GLN A 185 -5.65 -17.96 -27.41
N GLU A 186 -6.13 -17.29 -28.45
CA GLU A 186 -5.51 -16.06 -28.96
C GLU A 186 -5.54 -14.94 -27.91
N ASN A 187 -6.69 -14.72 -27.26
CA ASN A 187 -6.82 -13.72 -26.20
C ASN A 187 -5.96 -14.05 -24.96
N LEU A 188 -5.78 -15.34 -24.65
CA LEU A 188 -4.92 -15.81 -23.57
C LEU A 188 -3.46 -15.49 -23.87
N LYS A 189 -3.02 -15.68 -25.12
CA LYS A 189 -1.66 -15.34 -25.57
C LYS A 189 -1.39 -13.83 -25.52
N VAL A 190 -2.38 -13.01 -25.88
CA VAL A 190 -2.30 -11.55 -25.71
C VAL A 190 -2.19 -11.18 -24.23
N THR A 191 -2.99 -11.81 -23.37
CA THR A 191 -2.98 -11.58 -21.92
C THR A 191 -1.66 -12.03 -21.29
N GLU A 192 -1.08 -13.14 -21.72
CA GLU A 192 0.24 -13.63 -21.28
C GLU A 192 1.35 -12.63 -21.63
N ASN A 193 1.33 -12.07 -22.83
CA ASN A 193 2.28 -11.04 -23.25
C ASN A 193 2.16 -9.78 -22.38
N ILE A 194 0.93 -9.30 -22.15
CA ILE A 194 0.68 -8.14 -21.27
C ILE A 194 1.15 -8.42 -19.85
N ALA A 195 0.87 -9.60 -19.30
CA ALA A 195 1.31 -10.00 -17.96
C ALA A 195 2.84 -10.06 -17.85
N THR A 196 3.51 -10.55 -18.91
CA THR A 196 4.97 -10.63 -18.97
C THR A 196 5.61 -9.24 -19.04
N GLU A 197 5.05 -8.33 -19.84
CA GLU A 197 5.50 -6.94 -19.91
C GLU A 197 5.24 -6.18 -18.61
N LEU A 198 4.08 -6.38 -17.98
CA LEU A 198 3.74 -5.81 -16.69
C LEU A 198 4.71 -6.31 -15.60
N GLY A 199 5.05 -7.60 -15.59
CA GLY A 199 6.04 -8.16 -14.66
C GLY A 199 7.44 -7.54 -14.83
N LYS A 200 7.87 -7.31 -16.08
CA LYS A 200 9.15 -6.63 -16.38
C LYS A 200 9.12 -5.16 -15.95
N ALA A 201 8.02 -4.45 -16.22
CA ALA A 201 7.83 -3.06 -15.81
C ALA A 201 7.79 -2.93 -14.27
N ALA A 202 7.07 -3.81 -13.58
CA ALA A 202 7.01 -3.88 -12.12
C ALA A 202 8.40 -4.14 -11.50
N LYS A 203 9.20 -5.03 -12.10
CA LYS A 203 10.58 -5.27 -11.65
C LYS A 203 11.47 -4.03 -11.83
N ARG A 204 11.36 -3.32 -12.94
CA ARG A 204 12.08 -2.05 -13.16
C ARG A 204 11.64 -0.95 -12.20
N GLN A 205 10.33 -0.83 -11.96
CA GLN A 205 9.79 0.10 -10.97
C GLN A 205 10.24 -0.25 -9.55
N GLY A 206 10.40 -1.53 -9.21
CA GLY A 206 11.00 -1.97 -7.94
C GLY A 206 12.40 -1.40 -7.73
N VAL A 207 13.29 -1.58 -8.71
CA VAL A 207 14.68 -1.06 -8.65
C VAL A 207 14.71 0.47 -8.61
N MET A 208 13.86 1.15 -9.38
CA MET A 208 13.78 2.61 -9.36
C MET A 208 13.24 3.14 -8.02
N MET A 209 12.28 2.45 -7.41
CA MET A 209 11.71 2.80 -6.12
C MET A 209 12.70 2.60 -4.98
N ASP A 210 13.52 1.54 -5.02
CA ASP A 210 14.59 1.33 -4.03
C ASP A 210 15.62 2.49 -4.07
N ASN A 211 16.02 2.93 -5.28
CA ASN A 211 16.90 4.10 -5.44
C ASN A 211 16.27 5.41 -4.94
N LEU A 212 14.95 5.59 -5.11
CA LEU A 212 14.25 6.76 -4.59
C LEU A 212 14.17 6.73 -3.06
N ASN A 213 13.90 5.55 -2.48
CA ASN A 213 13.88 5.37 -1.04
C ASN A 213 15.26 5.64 -0.44
N ASP A 214 16.33 5.17 -1.07
CA ASP A 214 17.70 5.42 -0.58
C ASP A 214 18.11 6.90 -0.69
N LYS A 215 17.62 7.63 -1.70
CA LYS A 215 17.79 9.09 -1.79
C LYS A 215 16.96 9.85 -0.76
N ALA A 216 15.73 9.42 -0.50
CA ALA A 216 14.88 10.01 0.55
C ALA A 216 15.52 9.82 1.93
N ASP A 217 16.04 8.62 2.20
CA ASP A 217 16.80 8.30 3.39
C ASP A 217 18.04 9.21 3.56
N ASP A 218 18.80 9.46 2.50
CA ASP A 218 19.95 10.38 2.54
C ASP A 218 19.52 11.82 2.89
N LEU A 219 18.42 12.29 2.30
CA LEU A 219 17.86 13.61 2.60
C LEU A 219 17.39 13.71 4.05
N ASP A 220 16.70 12.69 4.58
CA ASP A 220 16.27 12.65 5.98
C ASP A 220 17.46 12.70 6.95
N THR A 221 18.54 11.98 6.66
CA THR A 221 19.74 12.06 7.51
C THR A 221 20.41 13.44 7.46
N LYS A 222 20.40 14.10 6.30
CA LYS A 222 20.89 15.48 6.16
C LYS A 222 20.04 16.47 6.95
N LEU A 223 18.71 16.34 6.89
CA LEU A 223 17.79 17.16 7.68
C LEU A 223 18.00 16.95 9.19
N GLU A 224 18.15 15.71 9.64
CA GLU A 224 18.44 15.40 11.05
C GLU A 224 19.76 16.06 11.50
N ASN A 225 20.82 15.94 10.68
CA ASN A 225 22.11 16.55 10.99
C ASN A 225 22.04 18.08 11.04
N ILE A 226 21.27 18.72 10.15
CA ILE A 226 21.03 20.16 10.17
C ILE A 226 20.30 20.57 11.45
N ASN A 227 19.24 19.86 11.84
CA ASN A 227 18.51 20.14 13.07
C ASN A 227 19.39 20.02 14.32
N ILE A 228 20.25 19.00 14.39
CA ILE A 228 21.21 18.85 15.49
C ILE A 228 22.22 20.01 15.51
N ARG A 229 22.76 20.40 14.34
CA ARG A 229 23.70 21.53 14.23
C ARG A 229 23.05 22.84 14.63
N LEU A 230 21.80 23.07 14.22
CA LEU A 230 21.03 24.25 14.60
C LEU A 230 20.81 24.31 16.12
N ALA A 231 20.39 23.19 16.73
CA ALA A 231 20.21 23.10 18.17
C ALA A 231 21.52 23.34 18.94
N LYS A 232 22.65 22.83 18.42
CA LYS A 232 23.98 23.08 18.99
C LYS A 232 24.38 24.56 18.88
N MET A 233 24.20 25.17 17.70
CA MET A 233 24.49 26.58 17.47
C MET A 233 23.65 27.48 18.40
N ILE A 234 22.35 27.18 18.60
CA ILE A 234 21.50 27.92 19.54
C ILE A 234 22.03 27.82 20.98
N LYS A 235 22.49 26.64 21.41
CA LYS A 235 23.10 26.45 22.74
C LYS A 235 24.41 27.22 22.88
N ASP A 236 25.24 27.21 21.84
CA ASP A 236 26.53 27.91 21.82
C ASP A 236 26.34 29.43 21.84
N VAL A 237 25.36 29.97 21.09
CA VAL A 237 24.98 31.40 21.13
C VAL A 237 24.52 31.81 22.53
N ARG A 238 23.64 31.02 23.17
CA ARG A 238 23.20 31.30 24.56
C ARG A 238 24.36 31.31 25.56
N LYS A 239 25.42 30.52 25.32
CA LYS A 239 26.62 30.50 26.17
C LYS A 239 27.48 31.76 25.94
N ALA A 240 27.58 32.21 24.69
CA ALA A 240 28.27 33.45 24.33
C ALA A 240 27.58 34.69 24.93
N ASP A 241 26.25 34.74 24.93
CA ASP A 241 25.48 35.84 25.54
C ASP A 241 25.74 35.96 27.05
N ARG A 242 25.79 34.82 27.77
CA ARG A 242 26.12 34.83 29.22
C ARG A 242 27.54 35.33 29.47
N PHE A 243 28.51 34.92 28.64
CA PHE A 243 29.88 35.40 28.74
C PHE A 243 29.98 36.91 28.49
N LEU A 244 29.26 37.44 27.49
CA LEU A 244 29.22 38.87 27.20
C LEU A 244 28.66 39.67 28.38
N ILE A 245 27.60 39.18 29.03
CA ILE A 245 27.00 39.81 30.21
C ILE A 245 28.01 39.89 31.37
N ASP A 246 28.76 38.81 31.63
CA ASP A 246 29.78 38.79 32.69
C ASP A 246 30.91 39.81 32.42
N VAL A 247 31.35 39.94 31.17
CA VAL A 247 32.38 40.94 30.78
C VAL A 247 31.89 42.36 31.01
N ILE A 248 30.65 42.68 30.61
CA ILE A 248 30.06 44.01 30.82
C ILE A 248 29.93 44.30 32.32
N LEU A 249 29.51 43.32 33.12
CA LEU A 249 29.39 43.48 34.58
C LEU A 249 30.73 43.79 35.25
N ILE A 250 31.82 43.12 34.82
CA ILE A 250 33.18 43.39 35.29
C ILE A 250 33.63 44.81 34.91
N CYS A 251 33.36 45.26 33.68
CA CYS A 251 33.68 46.62 33.25
C CYS A 251 32.97 47.68 34.12
N VAL A 252 31.71 47.46 34.47
CA VAL A 252 30.95 48.37 35.35
C VAL A 252 31.54 48.38 36.77
N LEU A 253 31.86 47.21 37.34
CA LEU A 253 32.50 47.10 38.65
C LEU A 253 33.86 47.82 38.71
N LEU A 254 34.68 47.68 37.67
CA LEU A 254 35.95 48.39 37.54
C LEU A 254 35.75 49.90 37.45
N GLY A 255 34.74 50.36 36.71
CA GLY A 255 34.39 51.78 36.61
C GLY A 255 34.02 52.38 37.98
N ILE A 256 33.19 51.68 38.76
CA ILE A 256 32.79 52.11 40.10
C ILE A 256 34.00 52.09 41.06
N GLY A 257 34.81 51.03 41.04
CA GLY A 257 36.02 50.92 41.86
C GLY A 257 37.04 52.02 41.55
N GLY A 258 37.26 52.32 40.27
CA GLY A 258 38.11 53.43 39.83
C GLY A 258 37.59 54.79 40.27
N PHE A 259 36.27 55.01 40.22
CA PHE A 259 35.65 56.25 40.70
C PHE A 259 35.86 56.44 42.20
N ILE A 260 35.65 55.38 43.01
CA ILE A 260 35.88 55.42 44.46
C ILE A 260 37.37 55.66 44.76
N TYR A 261 38.28 54.97 44.08
CA TYR A 261 39.72 55.15 44.25
C TYR A 261 40.17 56.59 43.93
N SER A 262 39.67 57.17 42.83
CA SER A 262 39.94 58.57 42.49
C SER A 262 39.36 59.56 43.49
N ARG A 263 38.30 59.20 44.22
CA ARG A 263 37.67 60.06 45.23
C ARG A 263 38.36 59.97 46.59
N VAL A 264 38.94 58.83 46.94
CA VAL A 264 39.66 58.59 48.20
C VAL A 264 41.12 59.04 48.13
N ARG A 265 41.72 59.04 46.93
CA ARG A 265 43.11 59.48 46.72
C ARG A 265 43.25 61.00 46.54
N LYS A 266 42.14 61.72 46.36
CA LYS A 266 42.07 63.18 46.46
C LYS A 266 41.92 63.59 47.91
#